data_AF-A0A421JJ42-F1
#
_entry.id   AF-A0A421JJ42-F1
#
_cell.length_a   1.000
_cell.length_b   1.000
_cell.length_c   1.000
_cell.angle_alpha   90.00
_cell.angle_beta   90.00
_cell.angle_gamma   90.00
#
_symmetry.space_group_name_H-M   'P 1'
#
loop_
_entity.id
_entity.type
_entity.pdbx_description
1 polymer ?
#
loop_
_entity_poly.entity_id
_entity_poly.type
_entity_poly.pdbx_seq_one_letter_code
_entity_poly.pdbx_strand_id
1 'polypeptide(L)'
;MSIQAIAPILSMKQQSGSSRVTSIPLTALLQLQALLKKSLFSRKFYQEINDKVLSKSSTVDTNLYFICYFTLLVSATLNNKPKIIYWLKKQKYNLLQIILKISRTYGVELGQSNNKFVSQVFSQPPPIYNDKDNSELAVHFKAISSYLADIRIFNRLTEAIKYMPWIIDEFRAYMDPTNTTAKLDRFVNFAQSLNCLVLELLENAGWITDHNWVGTSDNDWWSFETYIWCSRIWGAYLLIEIIELIRRTPTSKRNTNWKIELFKQVIQVPLVAHWSLREGCLTPFWVGVCGCGASWWNFKDMWKSIDLS
;
A
#
# COMPACT_ATOMS: atom_id res chain seq x y z
N MET A 1 29.18 33.63 -25.54
CA MET A 1 27.94 32.94 -25.99
C MET A 1 26.81 33.37 -25.06
N SER A 2 25.87 34.10 -25.62
CA SER A 2 24.83 34.88 -24.94
C SER A 2 23.65 34.02 -24.49
N ILE A 3 23.06 34.41 -23.36
CA ILE A 3 21.83 33.87 -22.78
C ILE A 3 20.66 34.22 -23.70
N GLN A 4 20.27 33.28 -24.57
CA GLN A 4 19.03 33.32 -25.35
C GLN A 4 18.43 31.91 -25.35
N ALA A 5 17.70 31.54 -24.29
CA ALA A 5 16.90 30.32 -24.27
C ALA A 5 15.70 30.37 -23.30
N ILE A 6 15.19 31.55 -22.96
CA ILE A 6 13.96 31.70 -22.16
C ILE A 6 13.03 32.72 -22.85
N ALA A 7 12.51 32.34 -24.01
CA ALA A 7 11.29 32.85 -24.63
C ALA A 7 11.02 31.97 -25.87
N PRO A 8 9.93 31.18 -25.90
CA PRO A 8 8.62 31.78 -26.16
C PRO A 8 7.49 31.04 -25.41
N ILE A 9 7.05 31.56 -24.26
CA ILE A 9 5.76 31.17 -23.64
C ILE A 9 4.76 32.34 -23.67
N LEU A 10 5.16 33.51 -24.19
CA LEU A 10 4.35 34.74 -24.12
C LEU A 10 3.58 35.12 -25.39
N SER A 11 3.57 34.33 -26.46
CA SER A 11 2.85 34.70 -27.70
C SER A 11 1.58 33.91 -28.03
N MET A 12 1.12 32.99 -27.16
CA MET A 12 -0.15 32.28 -27.36
C MET A 12 -1.19 32.66 -26.30
N LYS A 13 -1.67 33.91 -26.32
CA LYS A 13 -2.99 34.22 -25.75
C LYS A 13 -3.57 35.52 -26.28
N GLN A 14 -3.99 35.49 -27.53
CA GLN A 14 -4.91 36.50 -28.04
C GLN A 14 -6.03 35.78 -28.81
N GLN A 15 -6.96 35.18 -28.05
CA GLN A 15 -8.38 35.09 -28.40
C GLN A 15 -9.18 34.33 -27.33
N SER A 16 -10.30 34.95 -26.96
CA SER A 16 -11.45 34.43 -26.22
C SER A 16 -11.34 34.28 -24.69
N GLY A 17 -12.31 34.91 -24.01
CA GLY A 17 -12.84 34.47 -22.72
C GLY A 17 -12.09 34.95 -21.48
N SER A 18 -12.77 35.80 -20.70
CA SER A 18 -12.42 36.21 -19.34
C SER A 18 -12.10 35.01 -18.43
N SER A 19 -10.84 34.56 -18.41
CA SER A 19 -10.31 33.72 -17.35
C SER A 19 -9.83 34.66 -16.25
N ARG A 20 -10.62 34.84 -15.18
CA ARG A 20 -10.12 35.45 -13.94
C ARG A 20 -8.85 34.71 -13.54
N VAL A 21 -7.70 35.34 -13.69
CA VAL A 21 -6.45 34.85 -13.12
C VAL A 21 -6.62 34.98 -11.61
N THR A 22 -6.98 33.88 -10.96
CA THR A 22 -6.97 33.80 -9.50
C THR A 22 -5.54 34.02 -9.04
N SER A 23 -5.24 35.21 -8.52
CA SER A 23 -3.94 35.51 -7.93
C SER A 23 -3.71 34.58 -6.74
N ILE A 24 -2.58 33.88 -6.75
CA ILE A 24 -2.16 33.05 -5.62
C ILE A 24 -1.85 33.99 -4.46
N PRO A 25 -2.41 33.77 -3.25
CA PRO A 25 -2.14 34.65 -2.12
C PRO A 25 -0.66 34.66 -1.77
N LEU A 26 -0.11 35.84 -1.50
CA LEU A 26 1.31 36.03 -1.18
C LEU A 26 1.78 35.14 -0.02
N THR A 27 0.91 34.88 0.95
CA THR A 27 1.18 33.97 2.07
C THR A 27 1.45 32.54 1.62
N ALA A 28 0.69 32.03 0.64
CA ALA A 28 0.93 30.71 0.07
C ALA A 28 2.25 30.66 -0.70
N LEU A 29 2.59 31.73 -1.42
CA LEU A 29 3.88 31.83 -2.12
C LEU A 29 5.06 31.86 -1.13
N LEU A 30 4.95 32.61 -0.04
CA LEU A 30 5.99 32.68 1.00
C LEU A 30 6.13 31.34 1.74
N GLN A 31 5.02 30.67 2.06
CA GLN A 31 5.04 29.33 2.64
C GLN A 31 5.68 28.31 1.69
N LEU A 32 5.31 28.33 0.42
CA LEU A 32 5.91 27.48 -0.60
C LEU A 32 7.41 27.73 -0.72
N GLN A 33 7.84 29.00 -0.77
CA GLN A 33 9.25 29.36 -0.81
C GLN A 33 10.00 28.85 0.42
N ALA A 34 9.43 29.00 1.61
CA ALA A 34 10.03 28.50 2.85
C ALA A 34 10.15 26.98 2.85
N LEU A 35 9.12 26.26 2.38
CA LEU A 35 9.13 24.81 2.25
C LEU A 35 10.15 24.34 1.22
N LEU A 36 10.22 24.98 0.05
CA LEU A 36 11.19 24.65 -1.01
C LEU A 36 12.64 24.88 -0.54
N LYS A 37 12.90 25.99 0.18
CA LYS A 37 14.21 26.26 0.78
C LYS A 37 14.64 25.20 1.79
N LYS A 38 13.70 24.63 2.57
CA LYS A 38 13.98 23.56 3.53
C LYS A 38 14.06 22.17 2.91
N SER A 39 13.42 21.96 1.76
CA SER A 39 13.36 20.67 1.05
C SER A 39 14.21 20.69 -0.23
N LEU A 40 13.59 20.91 -1.40
CA LEU A 40 14.19 20.74 -2.72
C LEU A 40 15.45 21.59 -2.98
N PHE A 41 15.61 22.72 -2.30
CA PHE A 41 16.79 23.58 -2.45
C PHE A 41 17.78 23.46 -1.28
N SER A 42 17.53 22.58 -0.32
CA SER A 42 18.43 22.33 0.81
C SER A 42 19.37 21.19 0.51
N ARG A 43 20.69 21.39 0.66
CA ARG A 43 21.66 20.29 0.65
C ARG A 43 21.38 19.28 1.77
N LYS A 44 20.97 19.76 2.96
CA LYS A 44 20.67 18.92 4.12
C LYS A 44 19.56 17.91 3.80
N PHE A 45 18.53 18.33 3.07
CA PHE A 45 17.44 17.45 2.65
C PHE A 45 17.91 16.23 1.86
N TYR A 46 18.73 16.44 0.82
CA TYR A 46 19.27 15.33 0.02
C TYR A 46 20.25 14.47 0.81
N GLN A 47 21.05 15.07 1.69
CA GLN A 47 21.95 14.33 2.55
C GLN A 47 21.17 13.41 3.51
N GLU A 48 20.13 13.90 4.17
CA GLU A 48 19.29 13.08 5.05
C GLU A 48 18.56 11.97 4.28
N ILE A 49 18.10 12.22 3.05
CA ILE A 49 17.53 11.16 2.22
C ILE A 49 18.57 10.07 1.92
N ASN A 50 19.78 10.46 1.52
CA ASN A 50 20.85 9.51 1.27
C ASN A 50 21.19 8.71 2.53
N ASP A 51 21.35 9.39 3.67
CA ASP A 51 21.82 8.78 4.91
C ASP A 51 20.74 7.93 5.60
N LYS A 52 19.47 8.32 5.53
CA LYS A 52 18.36 7.67 6.26
C LYS A 52 17.52 6.73 5.40
N VAL A 53 17.36 7.02 4.11
CA VAL A 53 16.47 6.25 3.21
C VAL A 53 17.27 5.34 2.29
N LEU A 54 18.34 5.84 1.67
CA LEU A 54 19.04 5.12 0.60
C LEU A 54 20.29 4.35 1.05
N SER A 55 20.82 4.63 2.25
CA SER A 55 22.10 4.06 2.71
C SER A 55 22.05 2.56 3.04
N LYS A 56 20.86 2.02 3.37
CA LYS A 56 20.69 0.62 3.77
C LYS A 56 19.66 -0.08 2.88
N SER A 57 19.94 -1.33 2.53
CA SER A 57 19.00 -2.16 1.76
C SER A 57 17.63 -2.27 2.44
N SER A 58 17.61 -2.41 3.77
CA SER A 58 16.36 -2.52 4.55
C SER A 58 15.50 -1.26 4.56
N THR A 59 16.11 -0.07 4.55
CA THR A 59 15.38 1.22 4.47
C THR A 59 14.86 1.44 3.05
N VAL A 60 15.62 1.03 2.03
CA VAL A 60 15.16 1.01 0.65
C VAL A 60 13.97 0.07 0.50
N ASP A 61 14.03 -1.19 0.95
CA ASP A 61 12.89 -2.12 0.89
C ASP A 61 11.67 -1.57 1.66
N THR A 62 11.86 -0.97 2.83
CA THR A 62 10.77 -0.31 3.57
C THR A 62 10.05 0.75 2.73
N ASN A 63 10.81 1.55 1.98
CA ASN A 63 10.26 2.55 1.08
C ASN A 63 9.50 1.91 -0.09
N LEU A 64 10.13 0.94 -0.76
CA LEU A 64 9.56 0.23 -1.91
C LEU A 64 8.32 -0.57 -1.51
N TYR A 65 8.29 -1.13 -0.30
CA TYR A 65 7.15 -1.89 0.23
C TYR A 65 5.90 -1.01 0.24
N PHE A 66 5.96 0.17 0.87
CA PHE A 66 4.81 1.06 0.90
C PHE A 66 4.42 1.55 -0.50
N ILE A 67 5.39 1.99 -1.32
CA ILE A 67 5.10 2.49 -2.68
C ILE A 67 4.47 1.40 -3.57
N CYS A 68 4.94 0.16 -3.46
CA CYS A 68 4.41 -1.00 -4.18
C CYS A 68 2.91 -1.18 -3.95
N TYR A 69 2.46 -1.24 -2.70
CA TYR A 69 1.05 -1.45 -2.40
C TYR A 69 0.22 -0.18 -2.51
N PHE A 70 0.83 0.99 -2.30
CA PHE A 70 0.14 2.27 -2.48
C PHE A 70 -0.21 2.50 -3.94
N THR A 71 0.72 2.25 -4.86
CA THR A 71 0.44 2.35 -6.30
C THR A 71 -0.60 1.32 -6.76
N LEU A 72 -0.58 0.10 -6.21
CA LEU A 72 -1.64 -0.89 -6.46
C LEU A 72 -3.01 -0.39 -5.97
N LEU A 73 -3.07 0.18 -4.77
CA LEU A 73 -4.29 0.70 -4.18
C LEU A 73 -4.85 1.87 -4.99
N VAL A 74 -3.99 2.80 -5.42
CA VAL A 74 -4.37 3.91 -6.30
C VAL A 74 -4.88 3.38 -7.63
N SER A 75 -4.18 2.44 -8.26
CA SER A 75 -4.62 1.78 -9.50
C SER A 75 -6.01 1.15 -9.35
N ALA A 76 -6.20 0.34 -8.31
CA ALA A 76 -7.47 -0.33 -8.05
C ALA A 76 -8.60 0.68 -7.76
N THR A 77 -8.31 1.78 -7.07
CA THR A 77 -9.27 2.85 -6.79
C THR A 77 -9.67 3.58 -8.08
N LEU A 78 -8.70 3.88 -8.95
CA LEU A 78 -8.95 4.51 -10.24
C LEU A 78 -9.78 3.62 -11.17
N ASN A 79 -9.49 2.31 -11.21
CA ASN A 79 -10.29 1.35 -11.99
C ASN A 79 -11.69 1.15 -11.44
N ASN A 80 -11.89 1.28 -10.12
CA ASN A 80 -13.22 1.21 -9.51
C ASN A 80 -14.00 2.53 -9.57
N LYS A 81 -13.38 3.63 -10.02
CA LYS A 81 -14.02 4.96 -10.10
C LYS A 81 -15.36 4.95 -10.86
N PRO A 82 -15.51 4.32 -12.04
CA PRO A 82 -16.79 4.28 -12.74
C PRO A 82 -17.88 3.58 -11.92
N LYS A 83 -17.54 2.46 -11.25
CA LYS A 83 -18.44 1.72 -10.35
C LYS A 83 -18.84 2.55 -9.14
N ILE A 84 -17.90 3.27 -8.52
CA ILE A 84 -18.16 4.16 -7.38
C ILE A 84 -19.09 5.30 -7.78
N ILE A 85 -18.81 5.96 -8.91
CA ILE A 85 -19.65 7.06 -9.43
C ILE A 85 -21.05 6.55 -9.75
N TYR A 86 -21.16 5.39 -10.41
CA TYR A 86 -22.46 4.78 -10.70
C TYR A 86 -23.23 4.45 -9.42
N TRP A 87 -22.57 3.84 -8.44
CA TRP A 87 -23.18 3.53 -7.13
C TRP A 87 -23.68 4.80 -6.44
N LEU A 88 -22.88 5.86 -6.36
CA LEU A 88 -23.28 7.15 -5.79
C LEU A 88 -24.47 7.78 -6.53
N LYS A 89 -24.45 7.77 -7.87
CA LYS A 89 -25.58 8.25 -8.68
C LYS A 89 -26.84 7.43 -8.44
N LYS A 90 -26.72 6.10 -8.29
CA LYS A 90 -27.82 5.19 -7.97
C LYS A 90 -28.40 5.46 -6.60
N GLN A 91 -27.56 5.67 -5.57
CA GLN A 91 -28.04 6.02 -4.22
C GLN A 91 -28.76 7.37 -4.21
N LYS A 92 -28.19 8.39 -4.89
CA LYS A 92 -28.86 9.68 -5.07
C LYS A 92 -30.21 9.53 -5.75
N TYR A 93 -30.28 8.76 -6.84
CA TYR A 93 -31.53 8.51 -7.56
C TYR A 93 -32.57 7.81 -6.67
N ASN A 94 -32.18 6.76 -5.94
CA ASN A 94 -33.06 6.06 -5.00
C ASN A 94 -33.61 7.00 -3.91
N LEU A 95 -32.75 7.84 -3.34
CA LEU A 95 -33.16 8.85 -2.36
C LEU A 95 -34.17 9.83 -2.95
N LEU A 96 -33.95 10.32 -4.17
CA LEU A 96 -34.88 11.21 -4.87
C LEU A 96 -36.22 10.53 -5.15
N GLN A 97 -36.23 9.24 -5.51
CA GLN A 97 -37.46 8.47 -5.70
C GLN A 97 -38.25 8.29 -4.40
N ILE A 98 -37.56 8.06 -3.27
CA ILE A 98 -38.19 7.99 -1.95
C ILE A 98 -38.84 9.34 -1.60
N ILE A 99 -38.12 10.44 -1.79
CA ILE A 99 -38.64 11.79 -1.54
C ILE A 99 -39.86 12.08 -2.43
N LEU A 100 -39.81 11.71 -3.71
CA LEU A 100 -40.94 11.84 -4.64
C LEU A 100 -42.16 11.04 -4.19
N LYS A 101 -41.96 9.81 -3.72
CA LYS A 101 -43.04 8.95 -3.21
C LYS A 101 -43.70 9.55 -1.97
N ILE A 102 -42.91 10.06 -1.03
CA ILE A 102 -43.40 10.74 0.18
C ILE A 102 -44.15 12.01 -0.21
N SER A 103 -43.57 12.85 -1.06
CA SER A 103 -44.17 14.11 -1.51
C SER A 103 -45.53 13.91 -2.18
N ARG A 104 -45.66 12.90 -3.05
CA ARG A 104 -46.94 12.53 -3.67
C ARG A 104 -47.99 12.11 -2.64
N THR A 105 -47.58 11.45 -1.55
CA THR A 105 -48.48 11.05 -0.46
C THR A 105 -49.07 12.27 0.25
N TYR A 106 -48.31 13.37 0.32
CA TYR A 106 -48.77 14.67 0.87
C TYR A 106 -49.36 15.61 -0.20
N GLY A 107 -49.64 15.12 -1.41
CA GLY A 107 -50.25 15.92 -2.49
C GLY A 107 -49.34 16.93 -3.17
N VAL A 108 -48.02 16.86 -2.95
CA VAL A 108 -47.04 17.77 -3.55
C VAL A 108 -46.31 17.08 -4.70
N GLU A 109 -46.40 17.61 -5.92
CA GLU A 109 -45.65 17.09 -7.08
C GLU A 109 -44.34 17.85 -7.32
N LEU A 110 -43.26 17.41 -6.67
CA LEU A 110 -41.93 18.02 -6.82
C LEU A 110 -41.35 17.90 -8.24
N GLY A 111 -41.76 16.88 -9.00
CA GLY A 111 -41.32 16.69 -10.39
C GLY A 111 -41.85 17.74 -11.37
N GLN A 112 -43.01 18.34 -11.08
CA GLN A 112 -43.64 19.42 -11.86
C GLN A 112 -43.57 20.76 -11.14
N SER A 113 -42.66 20.91 -10.17
CA SER A 113 -42.56 22.16 -9.40
C SER A 113 -42.26 23.35 -10.32
N ASN A 114 -42.92 24.48 -10.04
CA ASN A 114 -42.63 25.78 -10.68
C ASN A 114 -41.18 26.24 -10.45
N ASN A 115 -40.49 25.70 -9.44
CA ASN A 115 -39.08 25.96 -9.22
C ASN A 115 -38.22 25.09 -10.16
N LYS A 116 -37.56 25.74 -11.12
CA LYS A 116 -36.69 25.12 -12.14
C LYS A 116 -35.59 24.22 -11.53
N PHE A 117 -35.05 24.58 -10.37
CA PHE A 117 -34.04 23.76 -9.69
C PHE A 117 -34.63 22.46 -9.13
N VAL A 118 -35.80 22.56 -8.52
CA VAL A 118 -36.52 21.43 -7.93
C VAL A 118 -36.94 20.45 -9.04
N SER A 119 -37.59 20.94 -10.09
CA SER A 119 -38.01 20.09 -11.21
C SER A 119 -36.83 19.42 -11.90
N GLN A 120 -35.70 20.13 -12.11
CA GLN A 120 -34.49 19.55 -12.70
C GLN A 120 -33.80 18.50 -11.82
N VAL A 121 -33.88 18.61 -10.49
CA VAL A 121 -33.32 17.61 -9.57
C VAL A 121 -34.18 16.35 -9.53
N PHE A 122 -35.51 16.48 -9.58
CA PHE A 122 -36.44 15.36 -9.45
C PHE A 122 -36.85 14.71 -10.78
N SER A 123 -36.52 15.30 -11.93
CA SER A 123 -36.76 14.73 -13.27
C SER A 123 -35.57 13.96 -13.87
N GLN A 124 -34.53 13.67 -13.07
CA GLN A 124 -33.32 13.01 -13.58
C GLN A 124 -33.60 11.56 -14.02
N PRO A 125 -33.12 11.13 -15.21
CA PRO A 125 -33.26 9.75 -15.67
C PRO A 125 -32.45 8.77 -14.79
N PRO A 126 -32.77 7.47 -14.83
CA PRO A 126 -32.01 6.47 -14.10
C PRO A 126 -30.55 6.47 -14.56
N PRO A 127 -29.58 6.35 -13.63
CA PRO A 127 -28.17 6.35 -14.00
C PRO A 127 -27.85 5.09 -14.82
N ILE A 128 -27.13 5.28 -15.92
CA ILE A 128 -26.63 4.21 -16.79
C ILE A 128 -25.18 3.90 -16.39
N TYR A 129 -24.86 2.61 -16.21
CA TYR A 129 -23.48 2.18 -15.99
C TYR A 129 -22.76 2.17 -17.33
N ASN A 130 -21.66 2.91 -17.43
CA ASN A 130 -20.78 2.89 -18.59
C ASN A 130 -19.48 2.18 -18.18
N ASP A 131 -19.24 1.01 -18.75
CA ASP A 131 -18.09 0.16 -18.43
C ASP A 131 -16.82 0.58 -19.20
N LYS A 132 -16.97 1.52 -20.14
CA LYS A 132 -15.87 2.08 -20.92
C LYS A 132 -15.19 3.17 -20.11
N ASP A 133 -14.13 2.79 -19.41
CA ASP A 133 -12.80 3.40 -19.53
C ASP A 133 -11.94 2.95 -18.34
N ASN A 134 -11.15 1.89 -18.55
CA ASN A 134 -10.02 1.63 -17.66
C ASN A 134 -9.08 2.83 -17.76
N SER A 135 -8.71 3.40 -16.60
CA SER A 135 -7.83 4.56 -16.58
C SER A 135 -6.43 4.16 -17.06
N GLU A 136 -5.89 4.84 -18.06
CA GLU A 136 -4.50 4.63 -18.51
C GLU A 136 -3.51 4.80 -17.34
N LEU A 137 -3.74 5.80 -16.49
CA LEU A 137 -2.98 6.02 -15.27
C LEU A 137 -3.05 4.82 -14.30
N ALA A 138 -4.20 4.16 -14.20
CA ALA A 138 -4.34 2.96 -13.38
C ALA A 138 -3.51 1.80 -13.92
N VAL A 139 -3.43 1.64 -15.24
CA VAL A 139 -2.58 0.62 -15.88
C VAL A 139 -1.11 0.87 -15.52
N HIS A 140 -0.65 2.12 -15.64
CA HIS A 140 0.73 2.48 -15.29
C HIS A 140 1.04 2.26 -13.80
N PHE A 141 0.15 2.65 -12.90
CA PHE A 141 0.36 2.39 -11.46
C PHE A 141 0.38 0.90 -11.12
N LYS A 142 -0.41 0.08 -11.81
CA LYS A 142 -0.35 -1.38 -11.65
C LYS A 142 1.00 -1.93 -12.12
N ALA A 143 1.49 -1.47 -13.26
CA ALA A 143 2.79 -1.88 -13.78
C ALA A 143 3.94 -1.50 -12.84
N ILE A 144 3.91 -0.28 -12.28
CA ILE A 144 4.88 0.15 -11.25
C ILE A 144 4.82 -0.79 -10.04
N SER A 145 3.62 -1.10 -9.55
CA SER A 145 3.46 -2.03 -8.42
C SER A 145 4.05 -3.41 -8.71
N SER A 146 3.74 -4.00 -9.87
CA SER A 146 4.28 -5.31 -10.28
C SER A 146 5.81 -5.30 -10.36
N TYR A 147 6.40 -4.27 -10.98
CA TYR A 147 7.85 -4.15 -11.09
C TYR A 147 8.54 -3.92 -9.73
N LEU A 148 7.91 -3.14 -8.85
CA LEU A 148 8.41 -2.94 -7.49
C LEU A 148 8.33 -4.22 -6.66
N ALA A 149 7.26 -5.01 -6.79
CA ALA A 149 7.14 -6.30 -6.12
C ALA A 149 8.31 -7.22 -6.51
N ASP A 150 8.64 -7.26 -7.80
CA ASP A 150 9.75 -8.03 -8.33
C ASP A 150 11.12 -7.57 -7.79
N ILE A 151 11.44 -6.26 -7.89
CA ILE A 151 12.67 -5.68 -7.31
C ILE A 151 12.80 -6.01 -5.82
N ARG A 152 11.68 -5.99 -5.08
CA ARG A 152 11.70 -6.28 -3.65
C ARG A 152 12.06 -7.72 -3.36
N ILE A 153 11.53 -8.68 -4.12
CA ILE A 153 11.90 -10.10 -3.97
C ILE A 153 13.38 -10.28 -4.36
N PHE A 154 13.80 -9.68 -5.48
CA PHE A 154 15.20 -9.70 -5.91
C PHE A 154 16.16 -9.19 -4.82
N ASN A 155 15.85 -8.03 -4.21
CA ASN A 155 16.65 -7.47 -3.12
C ASN A 155 16.73 -8.39 -1.90
N ARG A 156 15.75 -9.30 -1.73
CA ARG A 156 15.72 -10.26 -0.64
C ARG A 156 16.44 -11.58 -0.93
N LEU A 157 16.97 -11.80 -2.14
CA LEU A 157 17.66 -13.06 -2.48
C LEU A 157 18.81 -13.43 -1.53
N THR A 158 19.47 -12.43 -0.94
CA THR A 158 20.58 -12.64 0.01
C THR A 158 20.16 -12.60 1.47
N GLU A 159 18.89 -12.28 1.75
CA GLU A 159 18.39 -12.05 3.10
C GLU A 159 18.29 -13.34 3.92
N ALA A 160 18.27 -14.52 3.30
CA ALA A 160 18.38 -15.80 4.03
C ALA A 160 19.59 -15.84 4.99
N ILE A 161 20.70 -15.19 4.62
CA ILE A 161 21.92 -15.11 5.43
C ILE A 161 21.67 -14.31 6.72
N LYS A 162 20.78 -13.31 6.71
CA LYS A 162 20.48 -12.44 7.86
C LYS A 162 19.91 -13.22 9.05
N TYR A 163 19.28 -14.38 8.78
CA TYR A 163 18.65 -15.20 9.81
C TYR A 163 19.65 -16.11 10.53
N MET A 164 20.83 -16.35 9.97
CA MET A 164 21.80 -17.28 10.57
C MET A 164 22.26 -16.88 11.97
N PRO A 165 22.60 -15.60 12.28
CA PRO A 165 22.90 -15.19 13.65
C PRO A 165 21.74 -15.48 14.61
N TRP A 166 20.50 -15.15 14.22
CA TRP A 166 19.31 -15.41 15.04
C TRP A 166 19.10 -16.91 15.28
N ILE A 167 19.25 -17.75 14.26
CA ILE A 167 19.15 -19.21 14.38
C ILE A 167 20.20 -19.76 15.34
N ILE A 168 21.45 -19.31 15.24
CA ILE A 168 22.55 -19.74 16.11
C ILE A 168 22.27 -19.35 17.57
N ASP A 169 21.80 -18.13 17.80
CA ASP A 169 21.51 -17.63 19.13
C ASP A 169 20.33 -18.36 19.78
N GLU A 170 19.25 -18.60 19.04
CA GLU A 170 18.10 -19.37 19.54
C GLU A 170 18.44 -20.85 19.76
N PHE A 171 19.30 -21.44 18.91
CA PHE A 171 19.80 -22.80 19.12
C PHE A 171 20.61 -22.92 20.42
N ARG A 172 21.52 -21.97 20.66
CA ARG A 172 22.29 -21.90 21.91
C ARG A 172 21.38 -21.72 23.12
N ALA A 173 20.41 -20.81 23.03
CA ALA A 173 19.43 -20.59 24.09
C ALA A 173 18.61 -21.85 24.38
N TYR A 174 18.21 -22.60 23.35
CA TYR A 174 17.46 -23.85 23.48
C TYR A 174 18.29 -24.98 24.14
N MET A 175 19.59 -25.06 23.83
CA MET A 175 20.50 -26.05 24.40
C MET A 175 20.98 -25.73 25.82
N ASP A 176 20.95 -24.45 26.23
CA ASP A 176 21.41 -24.02 27.54
C ASP A 176 20.48 -24.53 28.67
N PRO A 177 20.94 -25.44 29.56
CA PRO A 177 20.12 -25.94 30.66
C PRO A 177 19.91 -24.91 31.77
N THR A 178 20.71 -23.83 31.81
CA THR A 178 20.67 -22.80 32.85
C THR A 178 19.71 -21.64 32.52
N ASN A 179 19.19 -21.59 31.29
CA ASN A 179 18.30 -20.54 30.85
C ASN A 179 16.95 -20.59 31.61
N THR A 180 16.58 -19.47 32.23
CA THR A 180 15.37 -19.31 33.05
C THR A 180 14.07 -19.33 32.24
N THR A 181 14.16 -19.19 30.91
CA THR A 181 13.01 -19.23 30.01
C THR A 181 12.49 -20.65 29.82
N ALA A 182 11.18 -20.82 29.81
CA ALA A 182 10.55 -22.12 29.61
C ALA A 182 11.05 -22.79 28.32
N LYS A 183 11.31 -24.10 28.37
CA LYS A 183 11.87 -24.85 27.23
C LYS A 183 11.00 -24.79 25.98
N LEU A 184 9.67 -24.75 26.16
CA LEU A 184 8.72 -24.61 25.06
C LEU A 184 8.86 -23.26 24.35
N ASP A 185 9.00 -22.16 25.09
CA ASP A 185 9.16 -20.82 24.51
C ASP A 185 10.45 -20.71 23.69
N ARG A 186 11.54 -21.32 24.21
CA ARG A 186 12.81 -21.41 23.50
C ARG A 186 12.72 -22.25 22.22
N PHE A 187 12.00 -23.37 22.29
CA PHE A 187 11.74 -24.20 21.11
C PHE A 187 10.92 -23.44 20.06
N VAL A 188 9.89 -22.70 20.47
CA VAL A 188 9.06 -21.89 19.56
C VAL A 188 9.91 -20.83 18.88
N ASN A 189 10.74 -20.08 19.62
CA ASN A 189 11.62 -19.06 19.01
C ASN A 189 12.60 -19.69 18.01
N PHE A 190 13.22 -20.84 18.35
CA PHE A 190 14.12 -21.56 17.45
C PHE A 190 13.39 -22.08 16.21
N ALA A 191 12.17 -22.60 16.36
CA ALA A 191 11.35 -23.03 15.23
C ALA A 191 10.96 -21.85 14.34
N GLN A 192 10.63 -20.69 14.90
CA GLN A 192 10.33 -19.47 14.15
C GLN A 192 11.53 -18.97 13.34
N SER A 193 12.74 -19.00 13.91
CA SER A 193 13.95 -18.57 13.20
C SER A 193 14.29 -19.47 12.02
N LEU A 194 14.15 -20.79 12.18
CA LEU A 194 14.24 -21.76 11.09
C LEU A 194 13.13 -21.55 10.04
N ASN A 195 11.91 -21.27 10.47
CA ASN A 195 10.79 -21.04 9.58
C ASN A 195 11.04 -19.85 8.64
N CYS A 196 11.63 -18.76 9.15
CA CYS A 196 12.04 -17.61 8.34
C CYS A 196 13.13 -17.96 7.31
N LEU A 197 14.09 -18.81 7.66
CA LEU A 197 15.09 -19.28 6.68
C LEU A 197 14.45 -20.09 5.56
N VAL A 198 13.58 -21.04 5.89
CA VAL A 198 12.90 -21.88 4.88
C VAL A 198 12.00 -21.02 3.98
N LEU A 199 11.31 -20.03 4.55
CA LEU A 199 10.51 -19.06 3.81
C LEU A 199 11.35 -18.35 2.75
N GLU A 200 12.46 -17.71 3.12
CA GLU A 200 13.30 -16.99 2.15
C GLU A 200 13.88 -17.94 1.09
N LEU A 201 14.29 -19.16 1.47
CA LEU A 201 14.81 -20.13 0.50
C LEU A 201 13.76 -20.52 -0.54
N LEU A 202 12.49 -20.67 -0.13
CA LEU A 202 11.39 -20.92 -1.08
C LEU A 202 11.06 -19.69 -1.92
N GLU A 203 11.05 -18.48 -1.33
CA GLU A 203 10.85 -17.23 -2.10
C GLU A 203 11.94 -17.08 -3.16
N ASN A 204 13.19 -17.34 -2.79
CA ASN A 204 14.34 -17.32 -3.68
C ASN A 204 14.21 -18.35 -4.80
N ALA A 205 13.84 -19.59 -4.45
CA ALA A 205 13.62 -20.66 -5.43
C ALA A 205 12.53 -20.30 -6.43
N GLY A 206 11.44 -19.67 -5.96
CA GLY A 206 10.36 -19.17 -6.83
C GLY A 206 10.85 -18.08 -7.78
N TRP A 207 11.62 -17.13 -7.26
CA TRP A 207 12.13 -16.03 -8.07
C TRP A 207 13.12 -16.48 -9.15
N ILE A 208 14.09 -17.34 -8.81
CA ILE A 208 15.08 -17.83 -9.79
C ILE A 208 14.46 -18.72 -10.87
N THR A 209 13.38 -19.46 -10.56
CA THR A 209 12.67 -20.30 -11.54
C THR A 209 11.79 -19.44 -12.45
N ASP A 210 11.07 -18.46 -11.89
CA ASP A 210 10.26 -17.47 -12.63
C ASP A 210 11.10 -16.67 -13.65
N HIS A 211 12.34 -16.33 -13.29
CA HIS A 211 13.26 -15.58 -14.14
C HIS A 211 14.12 -16.46 -15.07
N ASN A 212 13.90 -17.78 -15.09
CA ASN A 212 14.65 -18.75 -15.90
C ASN A 212 16.18 -18.75 -15.62
N TRP A 213 16.59 -18.48 -14.38
CA TRP A 213 17.99 -18.59 -13.98
C TRP A 213 18.40 -20.04 -13.71
N VAL A 214 17.42 -20.90 -13.44
CA VAL A 214 17.59 -22.35 -13.34
C VAL A 214 16.63 -23.03 -14.30
N GLY A 215 17.11 -24.04 -15.02
CA GLY A 215 16.27 -24.88 -15.88
C GLY A 215 15.75 -26.08 -15.09
N THR A 216 14.44 -26.07 -14.78
CA THR A 216 13.73 -27.24 -14.26
C THR A 216 12.93 -27.93 -15.38
N SER A 217 12.18 -28.98 -15.05
CA SER A 217 11.26 -29.63 -16.00
C SER A 217 10.08 -28.74 -16.42
N ASP A 218 9.65 -27.85 -15.53
CA ASP A 218 8.51 -26.94 -15.70
C ASP A 218 8.68 -25.72 -14.77
N ASN A 219 9.34 -24.67 -15.27
CA ASN A 219 9.66 -23.50 -14.46
C ASN A 219 8.42 -22.76 -13.97
N ASP A 220 7.34 -22.70 -14.76
CA ASP A 220 6.10 -22.02 -14.39
C ASP A 220 5.41 -22.75 -13.23
N TRP A 221 5.41 -24.09 -13.25
CA TRP A 221 4.87 -24.87 -12.15
C TRP A 221 5.71 -24.72 -10.88
N TRP A 222 7.03 -24.83 -10.99
CA TRP A 222 7.93 -24.75 -9.84
C TRP A 222 7.94 -23.36 -9.20
N SER A 223 7.90 -22.28 -9.99
CA SER A 223 7.83 -20.91 -9.47
C SER A 223 6.54 -20.70 -8.70
N PHE A 224 5.41 -21.11 -9.28
CA PHE A 224 4.09 -20.98 -8.65
C PHE A 224 3.98 -21.81 -7.36
N GLU A 225 4.45 -23.06 -7.37
CA GLU A 225 4.37 -23.95 -6.21
C GLU A 225 5.24 -23.44 -5.05
N THR A 226 6.46 -23.00 -5.33
CA THR A 226 7.38 -22.48 -4.30
C THR A 226 6.87 -21.18 -3.67
N TYR A 227 6.29 -20.27 -4.45
CA TYR A 227 5.64 -19.06 -3.90
C TYR A 227 4.44 -19.37 -3.00
N ILE A 228 3.62 -20.38 -3.35
CA ILE A 228 2.49 -20.81 -2.52
C ILE A 228 2.99 -21.40 -1.19
N TRP A 229 3.98 -22.30 -1.24
CA TRP A 229 4.53 -22.89 -0.02
C TRP A 229 5.27 -21.87 0.84
N CYS A 230 6.02 -20.95 0.23
CA CYS A 230 6.58 -19.79 0.91
C CYS A 230 5.49 -19.02 1.67
N SER A 231 4.38 -18.70 1.00
CA SER A 231 3.25 -17.99 1.61
C SER A 231 2.60 -18.75 2.78
N ARG A 232 2.52 -20.09 2.70
CA ARG A 232 1.99 -20.93 3.79
C ARG A 232 2.92 -20.95 5.00
N ILE A 233 4.23 -21.05 4.77
CA ILE A 233 5.26 -20.99 5.80
C ILE A 233 5.28 -19.62 6.47
N TRP A 234 5.13 -18.55 5.68
CA TRP A 234 4.91 -17.20 6.18
C TRP A 234 3.65 -17.10 7.06
N GLY A 235 2.56 -17.73 6.65
CA GLY A 235 1.34 -17.80 7.44
C GLY A 235 1.52 -18.51 8.79
N ALA A 236 2.27 -19.61 8.82
CA ALA A 236 2.59 -20.31 10.06
C ALA A 236 3.38 -19.41 11.02
N TYR A 237 4.41 -18.70 10.53
CA TYR A 237 5.15 -17.71 11.32
C TYR A 237 4.21 -16.64 11.90
N LEU A 238 3.36 -16.07 11.04
CA LEU A 238 2.49 -14.96 11.40
C LEU A 238 1.47 -15.35 12.48
N LEU A 239 0.89 -16.55 12.37
CA LEU A 239 -0.04 -17.06 13.39
C LEU A 239 0.67 -17.26 14.73
N ILE A 240 1.88 -17.82 14.73
CA ILE A 240 2.68 -17.98 15.96
C ILE A 240 2.99 -16.61 16.56
N GLU A 241 3.42 -15.63 15.77
CA GLU A 241 3.68 -14.26 16.24
C GLU A 241 2.46 -13.61 16.87
N ILE A 242 1.27 -13.73 16.26
CA ILE A 242 0.02 -13.19 16.83
C ILE A 242 -0.29 -13.86 18.17
N ILE A 243 -0.18 -15.20 18.24
CA ILE A 243 -0.44 -15.96 19.47
C ILE A 243 0.56 -15.56 20.55
N GLU A 244 1.85 -15.49 20.24
CA GLU A 244 2.92 -15.12 21.16
C GLU A 244 2.76 -13.68 21.67
N LEU A 245 2.42 -12.74 20.79
CA LEU A 245 2.20 -11.33 21.15
C LEU A 245 1.04 -11.17 22.14
N ILE A 246 -0.02 -11.98 21.98
CA ILE A 246 -1.17 -12.02 22.90
C ILE A 246 -0.82 -12.71 24.21
N ARG A 247 -0.09 -13.84 24.15
CA ARG A 247 0.26 -14.68 25.30
C ARG A 247 1.29 -14.02 26.21
N ARG A 248 2.34 -13.41 25.64
CA ARG A 248 3.45 -12.79 26.39
C ARG A 248 3.09 -11.47 27.03
N THR A 249 2.04 -10.78 26.54
CA THR A 249 1.68 -9.44 27.02
C THR A 249 0.48 -9.48 27.96
N PRO A 250 0.68 -9.25 29.28
CA PRO A 250 -0.43 -9.13 30.22
C PRO A 250 -1.40 -8.02 29.81
N THR A 251 -2.69 -8.21 30.07
CA THR A 251 -3.74 -7.24 29.70
C THR A 251 -3.46 -5.83 30.20
N SER A 252 -2.83 -5.69 31.36
CA SER A 252 -2.44 -4.39 31.96
C SER A 252 -1.35 -3.63 31.16
N LYS A 253 -0.55 -4.32 30.34
CA LYS A 253 0.54 -3.72 29.55
C LYS A 253 0.18 -3.48 28.08
N ARG A 254 -1.08 -3.70 27.68
CA ARG A 254 -1.56 -3.51 26.30
C ARG A 254 -1.78 -2.03 25.97
N ASN A 255 -0.67 -1.32 25.80
CA ASN A 255 -0.65 0.10 25.40
C ASN A 255 -0.90 0.28 23.89
N THR A 256 -0.82 1.53 23.42
CA THR A 256 -1.00 1.86 21.99
C THR A 256 0.04 1.20 21.10
N ASN A 257 1.30 1.09 21.55
CA ASN A 257 2.36 0.46 20.77
C ASN A 257 2.07 -1.03 20.57
N TRP A 258 1.62 -1.74 21.61
CA TRP A 258 1.19 -3.13 21.49
C TRP A 258 0.04 -3.30 20.50
N LYS A 259 -0.95 -2.38 20.50
CA LYS A 259 -2.06 -2.41 19.52
C LYS A 259 -1.56 -2.21 18.08
N ILE A 260 -0.57 -1.34 17.89
CA ILE A 260 0.06 -1.12 16.58
C ILE A 260 0.81 -2.38 16.14
N GLU A 261 1.61 -3.00 17.01
CA GLU A 261 2.32 -4.24 16.69
C GLU A 261 1.34 -5.38 16.36
N LEU A 262 0.27 -5.54 17.13
CA LEU A 262 -0.77 -6.52 16.81
C LEU A 262 -1.44 -6.22 15.47
N PHE A 263 -1.77 -4.95 15.21
CA PHE A 263 -2.35 -4.55 13.93
C PHE A 263 -1.42 -4.87 12.76
N LYS A 264 -0.12 -4.58 12.87
CA LYS A 264 0.89 -4.90 11.84
C LYS A 264 0.89 -6.38 11.49
N GLN A 265 0.71 -7.27 12.47
CA GLN A 265 0.61 -8.71 12.21
C GLN A 265 -0.75 -9.09 11.60
N VAL A 266 -1.84 -8.65 12.21
CA VAL A 266 -3.20 -9.03 11.79
C VAL A 266 -3.53 -8.54 10.37
N ILE A 267 -3.10 -7.34 9.99
CA ILE A 267 -3.39 -6.77 8.66
C ILE A 267 -2.73 -7.56 7.51
N GLN A 268 -1.69 -8.36 7.82
CA GLN A 268 -1.00 -9.23 6.86
C GLN A 268 -1.71 -10.59 6.68
N VAL A 269 -2.55 -11.02 7.62
CA VAL A 269 -3.24 -12.32 7.56
C VAL A 269 -4.05 -12.50 6.25
N PRO A 270 -4.83 -11.51 5.78
CA PRO A 270 -5.53 -11.64 4.50
C PRO A 270 -4.58 -11.79 3.31
N LEU A 271 -3.40 -11.15 3.33
CA LEU A 271 -2.41 -11.25 2.25
C LEU A 271 -1.80 -12.66 2.20
N VAL A 272 -1.39 -13.18 3.35
CA VAL A 272 -0.93 -14.56 3.50
C VAL A 272 -1.97 -15.53 2.94
N ALA A 273 -3.24 -15.38 3.35
CA ALA A 273 -4.30 -16.26 2.90
C ALA A 273 -4.50 -16.15 1.38
N HIS A 274 -4.42 -14.94 0.82
CA HIS A 274 -4.49 -14.72 -0.62
C HIS A 274 -3.37 -15.42 -1.38
N TRP A 275 -2.11 -15.28 -0.95
CA TRP A 275 -0.97 -15.90 -1.68
C TRP A 275 -0.76 -17.38 -1.36
N SER A 276 -1.39 -17.90 -0.30
CA SER A 276 -1.39 -19.34 0.02
C SER A 276 -2.36 -20.17 -0.84
N LEU A 277 -3.26 -19.51 -1.56
CA LEU A 277 -4.28 -20.12 -2.42
C LEU A 277 -3.89 -19.96 -3.88
N ARG A 278 -4.08 -21.02 -4.69
CA ARG A 278 -3.73 -21.02 -6.12
C ARG A 278 -4.46 -19.92 -6.90
N GLU A 279 -5.73 -19.69 -6.59
CA GLU A 279 -6.55 -18.68 -7.27
C GLU A 279 -6.53 -17.32 -6.56
N GLY A 280 -6.04 -17.29 -5.33
CA GLY A 280 -6.18 -16.16 -4.41
C GLY A 280 -7.63 -15.87 -4.00
N CYS A 281 -7.80 -15.12 -2.89
CA CYS A 281 -9.13 -14.74 -2.39
C CYS A 281 -9.39 -13.23 -2.32
N LEU A 282 -8.39 -12.38 -2.54
CA LEU A 282 -8.50 -10.93 -2.45
C LEU A 282 -8.49 -10.26 -3.82
N THR A 283 -9.24 -9.16 -3.92
CA THR A 283 -9.15 -8.27 -5.07
C THR A 283 -7.90 -7.38 -4.96
N PRO A 284 -7.39 -6.82 -6.07
CA PRO A 284 -6.24 -5.90 -6.03
C PRO A 284 -6.42 -4.71 -5.07
N PHE A 285 -7.66 -4.26 -4.87
CA PHE A 285 -7.97 -3.23 -3.89
C PHE A 285 -7.61 -3.67 -2.47
N TRP A 286 -8.06 -4.86 -2.04
CA TRP A 286 -7.78 -5.37 -0.69
C TRP A 286 -6.31 -5.72 -0.50
N VAL A 287 -5.65 -6.25 -1.54
CA VAL A 287 -4.19 -6.45 -1.53
C VAL A 287 -3.47 -5.12 -1.27
N GLY A 288 -3.85 -4.06 -1.99
CA GLY A 288 -3.33 -2.71 -1.77
C GLY A 288 -3.61 -2.15 -0.37
N VAL A 289 -4.83 -2.31 0.15
CA VAL A 289 -5.20 -1.87 1.51
C VAL A 289 -4.36 -2.56 2.57
N CYS A 290 -4.30 -3.90 2.54
CA CYS A 290 -3.57 -4.68 3.53
C CYS A 290 -2.07 -4.42 3.45
N GLY A 291 -1.49 -4.34 2.25
CA GLY A 291 -0.07 -4.08 2.07
C GLY A 291 0.35 -2.67 2.49
N CYS A 292 -0.48 -1.66 2.21
CA CYS A 292 -0.30 -0.30 2.76
C CYS A 292 -0.38 -0.31 4.29
N GLY A 293 -1.36 -1.00 4.85
CA GLY A 293 -1.53 -1.12 6.30
C GLY A 293 -0.33 -1.77 6.97
N ALA A 294 0.22 -2.84 6.39
CA ALA A 294 1.39 -3.53 6.92
C ALA A 294 2.67 -2.66 6.89
N SER A 295 2.86 -1.87 5.84
CA SER A 295 4.09 -1.12 5.59
C SER A 295 4.08 0.33 6.11
N TRP A 296 2.90 0.91 6.38
CA TRP A 296 2.74 2.33 6.69
C TRP A 296 3.58 2.82 7.86
N TRP A 297 3.66 2.07 8.96
CA TRP A 297 4.34 2.52 10.17
C TRP A 297 5.85 2.61 9.96
N ASN A 298 6.49 1.57 9.41
CA ASN A 298 7.92 1.59 9.16
C ASN A 298 8.28 2.67 8.12
N PHE A 299 7.46 2.82 7.08
CA PHE A 299 7.60 3.91 6.11
C PHE A 299 7.52 5.29 6.80
N LYS A 300 6.47 5.52 7.58
CA LYS A 300 6.23 6.78 8.28
C LYS A 300 7.35 7.10 9.28
N ASP A 301 7.79 6.13 10.07
CA ASP A 301 8.80 6.33 11.09
C ASP A 301 10.17 6.64 10.46
N MET A 302 10.50 5.97 9.36
CA MET A 302 11.69 6.28 8.55
C MET A 302 11.65 7.71 8.01
N TRP A 303 10.55 8.12 7.36
CA TRP A 303 10.43 9.49 6.82
C TRP A 303 10.35 10.56 7.90
N LYS A 304 9.84 10.24 9.10
CA LYS A 304 9.86 11.12 10.27
C LYS A 304 11.24 11.29 10.89
N SER A 305 12.14 10.35 10.66
CA SER A 305 13.52 10.42 11.18
C SER A 305 14.39 11.44 10.44
N ILE A 306 13.93 11.92 9.29
CA ILE A 306 14.59 12.97 8.51
C ILE A 306 14.45 14.30 9.27
N ASP A 307 15.58 14.82 9.71
CA ASP A 307 15.64 16.11 10.38
C ASP A 307 15.98 17.23 9.39
N LEU A 308 15.00 18.10 9.12
CA LEU A 308 15.16 19.28 8.26
C LEU A 308 15.27 20.58 9.05
N SER A 309 15.45 20.50 10.38
CA SER A 309 15.68 21.68 11.23
C SER A 309 17.03 22.34 10.98
#